data_AF-A0A2V6KN69-F1
#
_entry.id   AF-A0A2V6KN69-F1
#
_cell.length_a   1.000
_cell.length_b   1.000
_cell.length_c   1.000
_cell.angle_alpha   90.00
_cell.angle_beta   90.00
_cell.angle_gamma   90.00
#
_symmetry.space_group_name_H-M   'P 1'
#
loop_
_entity.id
_entity.type
_entity.pdbx_description
1 polymer ?
#
loop_
_entity_poly.entity_id
_entity_poly.type
_entity_poly.pdbx_seq_one_letter_code
_entity_poly.pdbx_strand_id
1 'polypeptide(L)'
;MLGEKIGEISGKVTMQRVLPNLGGAPKMETSFQANGSLLGTNVKDTGTYWTVVRPDGTHYGEGQGVMVTKDGKMATWARFIFKLCRQNGLD
;
A
#
# COMPACT_ATOMS: atom_id res chain seq x y z
N MET A 1 -19.69 -5.69 5.07
CA MET A 1 -18.99 -6.61 5.97
C MET A 1 -17.66 -6.98 5.32
N LEU A 2 -16.51 -6.73 5.98
CA LEU A 2 -15.22 -7.22 5.50
C LEU A 2 -15.12 -8.71 5.89
N GLY A 3 -14.62 -9.57 4.98
CA GLY A 3 -14.53 -11.02 5.20
C GLY A 3 -13.57 -11.44 6.31
N GLU A 4 -13.10 -12.69 6.27
CA GLU A 4 -12.16 -13.21 7.26
C GLU A 4 -10.80 -12.49 7.20
N LYS A 5 -10.26 -12.14 8.37
CA LYS A 5 -8.93 -11.51 8.48
C LYS A 5 -7.84 -12.55 8.21
N ILE A 6 -7.20 -12.44 7.05
CA ILE A 6 -6.09 -13.32 6.67
C ILE A 6 -4.71 -12.81 7.12
N GLY A 7 -4.62 -11.59 7.67
CA GLY A 7 -3.33 -11.04 8.07
C GLY A 7 -3.41 -9.60 8.61
N GLU A 8 -2.27 -9.12 9.08
CA GLU A 8 -2.05 -7.74 9.53
C GLU A 8 -0.60 -7.35 9.28
N ILE A 9 -0.40 -6.17 8.69
CA ILE A 9 0.92 -5.62 8.38
C ILE A 9 0.96 -4.20 8.94
N SER A 10 2.02 -3.91 9.69
CA SER A 10 2.30 -2.57 10.24
C SER A 10 3.72 -2.16 9.88
N GLY A 11 3.93 -0.89 9.57
CA GLY A 11 5.22 -0.45 9.07
C GLY A 11 5.37 1.05 9.10
N LYS A 12 6.46 1.50 8.49
CA LYS A 12 6.79 2.91 8.35
C LYS A 12 7.10 3.25 6.91
N VAL A 13 6.75 4.47 6.55
CA VAL A 13 7.20 5.10 5.31
C VAL A 13 8.70 5.35 5.40
N THR A 14 9.43 4.98 4.35
CA THR A 14 10.88 5.15 4.25
C THR A 14 11.28 6.26 3.28
N MET A 15 10.43 6.55 2.29
CA MET A 15 10.63 7.64 1.35
C MET A 15 9.30 8.16 0.83
N GLN A 16 9.22 9.47 0.61
CA GLN A 16 8.16 10.10 -0.17
C GLN A 16 8.74 11.15 -1.09
N ARG A 17 8.17 11.24 -2.29
CA ARG A 17 8.44 12.36 -3.20
C ARG A 17 7.22 12.71 -4.03
N VAL A 18 7.14 13.97 -4.42
CA VAL A 18 6.15 14.45 -5.38
C VAL A 18 6.59 14.04 -6.78
N LEU A 19 5.65 13.56 -7.59
CA LEU A 19 5.87 13.23 -9.00
C LEU A 19 5.24 14.28 -9.91
N PRO A 20 5.71 14.41 -11.17
CA PRO A 20 5.10 15.33 -12.14
C PRO A 20 3.60 15.08 -12.33
N ASN A 21 2.82 16.16 -12.36
CA ASN A 21 1.36 16.14 -12.46
C ASN A 21 0.89 16.37 -13.91
N LEU A 22 1.18 15.44 -14.82
CA LEU A 22 0.86 15.54 -16.26
C LEU A 22 -0.66 15.65 -16.60
N GLY A 23 -1.55 15.67 -15.60
CA GLY A 23 -3.00 15.78 -15.74
C GLY A 23 -3.69 16.49 -14.55
N GLY A 24 -2.99 17.36 -13.84
CA GLY A 24 -3.56 18.29 -12.84
C GLY A 24 -3.76 17.76 -11.42
N ALA A 25 -3.94 16.45 -11.22
CA ALA A 25 -4.07 15.87 -9.88
C ALA A 25 -2.70 15.74 -9.17
N PRO A 26 -2.60 16.07 -7.87
CA PRO A 26 -1.38 15.81 -7.09
C PRO A 26 -1.00 14.34 -7.13
N LYS A 27 0.26 14.06 -7.50
CA LYS A 27 0.81 12.70 -7.57
C LYS A 27 1.98 12.57 -6.60
N MET A 28 1.96 11.52 -5.80
CA MET A 28 3.02 11.18 -4.85
C MET A 28 3.51 9.76 -5.07
N GLU A 29 4.81 9.53 -4.87
CA GLU A 29 5.41 8.22 -4.71
C GLU A 29 5.72 8.00 -3.23
N THR A 30 5.53 6.78 -2.74
CA THR A 30 5.80 6.39 -1.36
C THR A 30 6.42 4.99 -1.33
N SER A 31 7.56 4.88 -0.65
CA SER A 31 8.18 3.60 -0.31
C SER A 31 8.00 3.32 1.18
N PHE A 32 7.87 2.05 1.55
CA PHE A 32 7.68 1.63 2.93
C PHE A 32 8.44 0.34 3.25
N GLN A 33 8.65 0.13 4.54
CA GLN A 33 9.07 -1.14 5.11
C GLN A 33 8.11 -1.51 6.24
N ALA A 34 7.66 -2.76 6.25
CA ALA A 34 6.67 -3.23 7.19
C ALA A 34 6.94 -4.66 7.66
N ASN A 35 6.35 -4.99 8.80
CA ASN A 35 6.38 -6.29 9.42
C ASN A 35 4.94 -6.72 9.72
N GLY A 36 4.66 -8.00 9.58
CA GLY A 36 3.32 -8.49 9.81
C GLY A 36 3.19 -10.00 9.77
N SER A 37 1.94 -10.45 9.80
CA SER A 37 1.56 -11.83 9.61
C SER A 37 0.58 -11.96 8.44
N LEU A 38 0.76 -12.98 7.62
CA LEU A 38 -0.15 -13.35 6.54
C LEU A 38 -0.37 -14.87 6.61
N LEU A 39 -1.62 -15.29 6.75
CA LEU A 39 -2.03 -16.69 6.93
C LEU A 39 -1.21 -17.40 8.03
N GLY A 40 -0.96 -16.70 9.15
CA GLY A 40 -0.18 -17.20 10.28
C GLY A 40 1.35 -17.18 10.08
N THR A 41 1.86 -16.76 8.92
CA THR A 41 3.30 -16.68 8.63
C THR A 41 3.82 -15.26 8.79
N ASN A 42 4.92 -15.09 9.53
CA ASN A 42 5.57 -13.80 9.70
C ASN A 42 6.28 -13.37 8.42
N VAL A 43 6.00 -12.14 7.97
CA VAL A 43 6.56 -11.56 6.76
C VAL A 43 7.18 -10.18 7.03
N LYS A 44 8.27 -9.89 6.31
CA LYS A 44 8.79 -8.53 6.11
C LYS A 44 8.36 -8.08 4.73
N ASP A 45 7.64 -6.98 4.64
CA ASP A 45 7.17 -6.41 3.39
C ASP A 45 7.94 -5.13 3.07
N THR A 46 8.30 -4.96 1.80
CA THR A 46 8.92 -3.74 1.29
C THR A 46 8.30 -3.44 -0.05
N GLY A 47 7.68 -2.27 -0.15
CA GLY A 47 6.93 -1.87 -1.32
C GLY A 47 7.16 -0.43 -1.71
N THR A 48 6.85 -0.13 -2.96
CA THR A 48 6.75 1.24 -3.47
C THR A 48 5.47 1.36 -4.29
N TYR A 49 4.72 2.41 -4.03
CA TYR A 49 3.50 2.72 -4.77
C TYR A 49 3.45 4.21 -5.11
N TRP A 50 2.66 4.54 -6.13
CA TRP A 50 2.29 5.93 -6.40
C TRP A 50 0.80 6.12 -6.19
N THR A 51 0.38 7.32 -5.79
CA THR A 51 -1.02 7.70 -5.64
C THR A 51 -1.31 9.02 -6.32
N VAL A 52 -2.49 9.14 -6.91
CA VAL A 52 -3.14 10.39 -7.31
C VAL A 52 -4.36 10.63 -6.44
N VAL A 53 -4.55 11.89 -6.01
CA VAL A 53 -5.78 12.32 -5.33
C VAL A 53 -6.75 12.82 -6.39
N ARG A 54 -7.89 12.15 -6.52
CA ARG A 54 -8.93 12.52 -7.49
C ARG A 54 -9.80 13.66 -6.94
N PRO A 55 -10.50 14.43 -7.82
CA PRO A 55 -11.38 15.51 -7.39
C PRO A 55 -12.50 15.09 -6.43
N ASP A 56 -12.92 13.82 -6.48
CA ASP A 56 -13.91 13.22 -5.57
C ASP A 56 -13.34 12.86 -4.18
N GLY A 57 -12.08 13.19 -3.91
CA GLY A 57 -11.38 12.89 -2.67
C GLY A 57 -10.91 11.43 -2.55
N THR A 58 -11.13 10.59 -3.57
CA THR A 58 -10.62 9.22 -3.58
C THR A 58 -9.15 9.18 -3.98
N HIS A 59 -8.41 8.25 -3.38
CA HIS A 59 -7.03 7.99 -3.75
C HIS A 59 -6.99 6.81 -4.71
N TYR A 60 -6.32 6.98 -5.83
CA TYR A 60 -6.01 5.89 -6.75
C TYR A 60 -4.51 5.71 -6.86
N GLY A 61 -4.05 4.47 -6.83
CA GLY A 61 -2.64 4.18 -6.94
C GLY A 61 -2.35 2.77 -7.37
N GLU A 62 -1.14 2.58 -7.89
CA GLU A 62 -0.58 1.28 -8.20
C GLU A 62 0.75 1.11 -7.50
N GLY A 63 1.02 -0.11 -7.05
CA GLY A 63 2.27 -0.44 -6.38
C GLY A 63 2.80 -1.81 -6.71
N GLN A 64 4.04 -2.01 -6.28
CA GLN A 64 4.72 -3.29 -6.30
C GLN A 64 5.62 -3.45 -5.07
N GLY A 65 5.91 -4.68 -4.71
CA GLY A 65 6.78 -4.97 -3.59
C GLY A 65 7.05 -6.45 -3.40
N VAL A 66 7.84 -6.72 -2.37
CA VAL A 66 8.32 -8.04 -2.02
C VAL A 66 8.06 -8.32 -0.55
N MET A 67 7.60 -9.55 -0.28
CA MET A 67 7.44 -10.08 1.05
C MET A 67 8.43 -11.21 1.26
N VAL A 68 9.19 -11.16 2.36
CA VAL A 68 10.17 -12.18 2.73
C VAL A 68 9.79 -12.77 4.09
N THR A 69 9.70 -14.09 4.14
CA THR A 69 9.44 -14.83 5.38
C THR A 69 10.71 -15.02 6.21
N LYS A 70 10.58 -15.45 7.47
CA LYS A 70 11.75 -15.72 8.33
C LYS A 70 12.66 -16.83 7.78
N ASP A 71 12.10 -17.81 7.06
CA ASP A 71 12.82 -18.90 6.40
C ASP A 71 13.37 -18.50 5.01
N GLY A 72 13.28 -17.22 4.63
CA GLY A 72 13.89 -16.69 3.41
C GLY A 72 13.09 -16.93 2.13
N LYS A 73 11.85 -17.45 2.22
CA LYS A 73 10.95 -17.53 1.07
C LYS A 73 10.48 -16.13 0.69
N MET A 74 10.33 -15.91 -0.61
CA MET A 74 9.96 -14.62 -1.17
C MET A 74 8.67 -14.73 -1.98
N ALA A 75 7.79 -13.76 -1.80
CA ALA A 75 6.63 -13.52 -2.65
C ALA A 75 6.69 -12.09 -3.18
N THR A 76 6.21 -11.89 -4.41
CA THR A 76 6.14 -10.57 -5.04
C THR A 76 4.69 -10.23 -5.31
N TRP A 77 4.32 -8.98 -5.05
CA TRP A 77 3.05 -8.42 -5.48
C TRP A 77 3.33 -7.34 -6.52
N ALA A 78 2.60 -7.38 -7.64
CA ALA A 78 2.76 -6.46 -8.76
C ALA A 78 1.39 -5.89 -9.16
N ARG A 79 1.38 -4.60 -9.53
CA ARG A 79 0.16 -3.85 -9.89
C ARG A 79 -0.94 -3.94 -8.85
N PHE A 80 -0.57 -3.86 -7.58
CA PHE A 80 -1.57 -3.77 -6.53
C PHE A 80 -2.29 -2.42 -6.64
N ILE A 81 -3.60 -2.46 -6.86
CA ILE A 81 -4.42 -1.26 -7.01
C ILE A 81 -4.96 -0.86 -5.65
N PHE A 82 -4.59 0.33 -5.19
CA PHE A 82 -5.20 0.95 -4.03
C PHE A 82 -6.31 1.89 -4.48
N LYS A 83 -7.53 1.64 -4.00
CA LYS A 83 -8.61 2.62 -3.99
C LYS A 83 -8.97 2.93 -2.55
N LEU A 84 -8.45 4.03 -2.02
CA LEU A 84 -8.87 4.51 -0.69
C LEU A 84 -10.09 5.40 -0.88
N CYS A 85 -11.21 5.01 -0.29
CA CYS A 85 -12.36 5.88 -0.16
C CYS A 85 -12.28 6.54 1.22
N ARG A 86 -12.59 7.83 1.32
CA ARG A 86 -12.82 8.47 2.62
C ARG A 86 -13.94 7.67 3.31
N GLN A 87 -13.64 7.06 4.46
CA GLN A 87 -14.72 6.64 5.36
C GLN A 87 -15.35 7.93 5.85
N ASN A 88 -16.50 8.30 5.27
CA ASN A 88 -17.36 9.26 5.91
C ASN A 88 -17.79 8.60 7.22
N GLY A 89 -17.23 9.08 8.33
CA GLY A 89 -17.83 8.87 9.64
C GLY A 89 -19.22 9.48 9.58
N LEU A 90 -20.24 8.62 9.51
CA LEU A 90 -21.47 8.91 10.20
C LEU A 90 -21.15 8.67 11.67
N ASP A 91 -21.06 9.77 12.42
CA ASP A 91 -21.48 9.73 13.82
C ASP A 91 -22.96 9.35 13.87
#